data_AF-A0A925LR84-F1
#
_entry.id   AF-A0A925LR84-F1
#
_cell.length_a   1.000
_cell.length_b   1.000
_cell.length_c   1.000
_cell.angle_alpha   90.00
_cell.angle_beta   90.00
_cell.angle_gamma   90.00
#
_symmetry.space_group_name_H-M   'P 1'
#
loop_
_entity.id
_entity.type
_entity.pdbx_description
1 polymer ?
#
loop_
_entity_poly.entity_id
_entity_poly.type
_entity_poly.pdbx_seq_one_letter_code
_entity_poly.pdbx_strand_id
1 'polypeptide(L)'
;TRAKLLEALAAEGFGHEQLDEMQRIIDADKSDLFDVLAHVAWALPTVTCEVRAANARVHIHSEFNEKQQAFLDFVLAHYVSEGVEELDQKKLTPLLRLKYHDSLSDAVADLGKPEEIGRVFAGFQKYLYQGGC
;
A
#
# COMPACT_ATOMS: atom_id res chain seq x y z
N THR A 1 1.39 8.43 -10.28
CA THR A 1 0.83 7.51 -9.27
C THR A 1 1.76 6.32 -9.17
N ARG A 2 1.73 5.56 -8.07
CA ARG A 2 2.60 4.38 -7.91
C ARG A 2 2.46 3.36 -9.04
N ALA A 3 1.22 3.07 -9.46
CA ALA A 3 0.97 2.17 -10.59
C ALA A 3 1.74 2.58 -11.86
N LYS A 4 1.78 3.89 -12.18
CA LYS A 4 2.56 4.40 -13.33
C LYS A 4 4.07 4.19 -13.18
N LEU A 5 4.60 4.25 -11.96
CA LEU A 5 6.01 3.95 -11.70
C LEU A 5 6.31 2.48 -11.97
N LEU A 6 5.48 1.57 -11.43
CA LEU A 6 5.62 0.14 -11.64
C LEU A 6 5.46 -0.26 -13.12
N GLU A 7 4.48 0.32 -13.82
CA GLU A 7 4.28 0.13 -15.25
C GLU A 7 5.49 0.59 -16.06
N ALA A 8 6.08 1.74 -15.71
CA ALA A 8 7.28 2.26 -16.38
C ALA A 8 8.50 1.37 -16.13
N LEU A 9 8.72 0.93 -14.88
CA LEU A 9 9.80 -0.01 -14.55
C LEU A 9 9.65 -1.34 -15.30
N ALA A 10 8.44 -1.89 -15.34
CA ALA A 10 8.16 -3.11 -16.07
C ALA A 10 8.41 -2.97 -17.58
N ALA A 11 8.07 -1.82 -18.18
CA ALA A 11 8.35 -1.53 -19.58
C ALA A 11 9.86 -1.48 -19.90
N GLU A 12 10.68 -1.08 -18.93
CA GLU A 12 12.15 -1.08 -19.01
C GLU A 12 12.79 -2.44 -18.62
N GLY A 13 11.97 -3.47 -18.39
CA GLY A 13 12.44 -4.83 -18.07
C GLY A 13 12.58 -5.12 -16.57
N PHE A 14 12.15 -4.21 -15.69
CA PHE A 14 12.09 -4.38 -14.24
C PHE A 14 10.66 -4.68 -13.80
N GLY A 15 10.17 -5.87 -14.16
CA GLY A 15 8.89 -6.37 -13.68
C GLY A 15 8.95 -6.83 -12.22
N HIS A 16 7.82 -7.30 -11.70
CA HIS A 16 7.68 -7.71 -10.30
C HIS A 16 8.78 -8.68 -9.84
N GLU A 17 9.05 -9.75 -10.60
CA GLU A 17 10.09 -10.72 -10.27
C GLU A 17 11.49 -10.09 -10.17
N GLN A 18 11.82 -9.15 -11.05
CA GLN A 18 13.10 -8.44 -11.00
C GLN A 18 13.19 -7.51 -9.78
N LEU A 19 12.10 -6.86 -9.42
CA LEU A 19 12.04 -5.98 -8.25
C LEU A 19 12.15 -6.78 -6.94
N ASP A 20 11.49 -7.93 -6.86
CA ASP A 20 11.62 -8.86 -5.73
C ASP A 20 13.05 -9.38 -5.59
N GLU A 21 13.72 -9.69 -6.70
CA GLU A 21 15.11 -10.12 -6.68
C GLU A 21 16.06 -8.99 -6.24
N MET A 22 15.78 -7.75 -6.65
CA MET A 22 16.52 -6.59 -6.14
C MET A 22 16.39 -6.47 -4.62
N GLN A 23 15.20 -6.70 -4.06
CA GLN A 23 14.98 -6.69 -2.61
C GLN A 23 15.84 -7.75 -1.90
N ARG A 24 15.87 -8.98 -2.43
CA ARG A 24 16.68 -10.08 -1.87
C ARG A 24 18.17 -9.77 -1.89
N ILE A 25 18.68 -9.25 -3.01
CA ILE A 25 20.12 -8.99 -3.20
C ILE A 25 20.64 -7.98 -2.17
N ILE A 26 19.80 -7.05 -1.71
CA ILE A 26 20.17 -6.03 -0.73
C ILE A 26 19.65 -6.33 0.69
N ASP A 27 19.22 -7.58 0.96
CA ASP A 27 18.65 -8.03 2.25
C ASP A 27 17.46 -7.18 2.73
N ALA A 28 16.58 -6.78 1.79
CA ALA A 28 15.47 -5.86 2.00
C ALA A 28 14.10 -6.44 1.59
N ASP A 29 13.88 -7.75 1.71
CA ASP A 29 12.63 -8.45 1.35
C ASP A 29 11.37 -7.84 1.96
N LYS A 30 11.50 -7.26 3.15
CA LYS A 30 10.39 -6.65 3.90
C LYS A 30 10.26 -5.14 3.67
N SER A 31 11.15 -4.56 2.86
CA SER A 31 11.20 -3.13 2.60
C SER A 31 10.18 -2.70 1.56
N ASP A 32 9.65 -1.49 1.71
CA ASP A 32 8.83 -0.93 0.65
C ASP A 32 9.68 -0.72 -0.60
N LEU A 33 9.09 -0.96 -1.76
CA LEU A 33 9.80 -0.87 -3.02
C LEU A 33 10.41 0.52 -3.25
N PHE A 34 9.75 1.59 -2.77
CA PHE A 34 10.32 2.93 -2.88
C PHE A 34 11.66 3.04 -2.15
N ASP A 35 11.79 2.43 -0.97
CA ASP A 35 13.02 2.45 -0.18
C ASP A 35 14.12 1.63 -0.82
N VAL A 36 13.77 0.51 -1.46
CA VAL A 36 14.69 -0.32 -2.23
C VAL A 36 15.26 0.46 -3.40
N LEU A 37 14.40 1.15 -4.15
CA LEU A 37 14.85 2.00 -5.26
C LEU A 37 15.70 3.18 -4.77
N ALA A 38 15.33 3.80 -3.65
CA ALA A 38 16.09 4.88 -3.04
C ALA A 38 17.47 4.41 -2.52
N HIS A 39 17.54 3.19 -1.99
CA HIS A 39 18.80 2.56 -1.60
C HIS A 39 19.70 2.31 -2.81
N VAL A 40 19.16 1.77 -3.90
CA VAL A 40 19.93 1.51 -5.13
C VAL A 40 20.43 2.82 -5.76
N ALA A 41 19.61 3.87 -5.76
CA ALA A 41 19.97 5.15 -6.37
C ALA A 41 20.93 5.98 -5.51
N TRP A 42 20.80 5.93 -4.19
CA TRP A 42 21.45 6.90 -3.28
C TRP A 42 22.04 6.30 -1.99
N ALA A 43 22.05 4.99 -1.84
CA ALA A 43 22.49 4.28 -0.63
C ALA A 43 21.77 4.71 0.66
N LEU A 44 20.53 5.16 0.55
CA LEU A 44 19.70 5.51 1.71
C LEU A 44 19.31 4.25 2.51
N PRO A 45 19.08 4.36 3.83
CA PRO A 45 18.56 3.25 4.62
C PRO A 45 17.21 2.76 4.08
N THR A 46 17.02 1.44 4.05
CA THR A 46 15.72 0.87 3.67
C THR A 46 14.72 0.94 4.82
N VAL A 47 13.44 1.08 4.51
CA VAL A 47 12.35 1.12 5.50
C VAL A 47 11.36 0.00 5.20
N THR A 48 10.96 -0.74 6.23
CA THR A 48 10.03 -1.87 6.08
C THR A 48 8.60 -1.40 5.81
N CYS A 49 7.84 -2.23 5.09
CA CYS A 49 6.39 -2.05 4.94
C CYS A 49 5.70 -1.93 6.32
N GLU A 50 6.19 -2.68 7.32
CA GLU A 50 5.69 -2.62 8.70
C GLU A 50 5.88 -1.24 9.33
N VAL A 51 7.08 -0.66 9.20
CA VAL A 51 7.36 0.70 9.69
C VAL A 51 6.50 1.73 8.96
N ARG A 52 6.37 1.63 7.63
CA ARG A 52 5.49 2.54 6.86
C ARG A 52 4.03 2.42 7.28
N ALA A 53 3.54 1.20 7.49
CA ALA A 53 2.19 0.96 7.95
C ALA A 53 1.96 1.54 9.35
N ALA A 54 2.92 1.35 10.28
CA ALA A 54 2.85 1.93 11.62
C ALA A 54 2.77 3.46 11.57
N ASN A 55 3.60 4.11 10.74
CA ASN A 55 3.57 5.57 10.56
C ASN A 55 2.24 6.04 9.97
N ALA A 56 1.72 5.34 8.96
CA ALA A 56 0.44 5.68 8.36
C ALA A 56 -0.73 5.57 9.36
N ARG A 57 -0.72 4.56 10.25
CA ARG A 57 -1.76 4.38 11.28
C ARG A 57 -1.91 5.59 12.20
N VAL A 58 -0.81 6.25 12.55
CA VAL A 58 -0.82 7.46 13.38
C VAL A 58 -1.70 8.55 12.77
N HIS A 59 -1.62 8.72 11.44
CA HIS A 59 -2.43 9.69 10.70
C HIS A 59 -3.84 9.19 10.41
N ILE A 60 -4.02 7.88 10.21
CA ILE A 60 -5.32 7.29 9.89
C ILE A 60 -6.30 7.48 11.05
N HIS A 61 -5.84 7.33 12.30
CA HIS A 61 -6.69 7.45 13.48
C HIS A 61 -7.27 8.86 13.69
N SER A 62 -6.67 9.91 13.11
CA SER A 62 -7.17 11.28 13.22
C SER A 62 -8.04 11.73 12.03
N GLU A 63 -7.89 11.09 10.87
CA GLU A 63 -8.44 11.60 9.59
C GLU A 63 -9.66 10.82 9.08
N PHE A 64 -9.88 9.60 9.57
CA PHE A 64 -10.93 8.70 9.08
C PHE A 64 -11.88 8.27 10.20
N ASN A 65 -13.10 7.87 9.85
CA ASN A 65 -14.04 7.30 10.82
C ASN A 65 -13.70 5.85 11.19
N GLU A 66 -14.27 5.31 12.27
CA GLU A 66 -13.94 3.97 12.79
C GLU A 66 -14.05 2.85 11.74
N LYS A 67 -15.08 2.88 10.88
CA LYS A 67 -15.27 1.85 9.84
C LYS A 67 -14.22 1.96 8.74
N GLN A 68 -13.90 3.19 8.33
CA GLN A 68 -12.82 3.47 7.39
C GLN A 68 -11.46 3.07 7.97
N GLN A 69 -11.19 3.38 9.24
CA GLN A 69 -9.95 2.96 9.93
C GLN A 69 -9.82 1.44 9.92
N ALA A 70 -10.86 0.69 10.32
CA ALA A 70 -10.83 -0.76 10.31
C ALA A 70 -10.59 -1.36 8.90
N PHE A 71 -11.14 -0.74 7.86
CA PHE A 71 -10.84 -1.12 6.48
C PHE A 71 -9.40 -0.80 6.08
N LEU A 72 -8.90 0.39 6.43
CA LEU A 72 -7.53 0.80 6.12
C LEU A 72 -6.49 -0.04 6.88
N ASP A 73 -6.76 -0.40 8.14
CA ASP A 73 -5.90 -1.32 8.90
C ASP A 73 -5.82 -2.70 8.28
N PHE A 74 -6.94 -3.19 7.75
CA PHE A 74 -6.98 -4.42 6.98
C PHE A 74 -6.12 -4.30 5.70
N VAL A 75 -6.24 -3.21 4.94
CA VAL A 75 -5.40 -2.96 3.76
C VAL A 75 -3.92 -2.89 4.15
N LEU A 76 -3.58 -2.21 5.25
CA LEU A 76 -2.21 -2.10 5.74
C LEU A 76 -1.64 -3.46 6.17
N ALA A 77 -2.46 -4.35 6.74
CA ALA A 77 -2.02 -5.71 7.07
C ALA A 77 -1.64 -6.50 5.81
N HIS A 78 -2.46 -6.42 4.76
CA HIS A 78 -2.15 -7.04 3.46
C HIS A 78 -0.90 -6.43 2.80
N TYR A 79 -0.75 -5.11 2.86
CA TYR A 79 0.45 -4.44 2.37
C TYR A 79 1.73 -4.88 3.11
N VAL A 80 1.64 -5.15 4.42
CA VAL A 80 2.77 -5.67 5.19
C VAL A 80 3.10 -7.12 4.83
N SER A 81 2.12 -7.97 4.49
CA SER A 81 2.37 -9.38 4.18
C SER A 81 2.72 -9.63 2.71
N GLU A 82 2.02 -8.99 1.78
CA GLU A 82 2.13 -9.23 0.33
C GLU A 82 2.90 -8.11 -0.40
N GLY A 83 3.19 -7.00 0.28
CA GLY A 83 3.97 -5.90 -0.27
C GLY A 83 3.15 -4.88 -1.07
N VAL A 84 3.87 -4.10 -1.88
CA VAL A 84 3.40 -2.82 -2.42
C VAL A 84 2.26 -2.95 -3.44
N GLU A 85 2.09 -4.12 -4.06
CA GLU A 85 1.05 -4.35 -5.07
C GLU A 85 -0.36 -4.24 -4.49
N GLU A 86 -0.55 -4.53 -3.21
CA GLU A 86 -1.85 -4.42 -2.51
C GLU A 86 -2.42 -2.99 -2.49
N LEU A 87 -1.58 -2.00 -2.79
CA LEU A 87 -1.95 -0.60 -2.86
C LEU A 87 -2.43 -0.16 -4.26
N ASP A 88 -2.42 -1.05 -5.27
CA ASP A 88 -2.98 -0.75 -6.59
C ASP A 88 -4.49 -0.55 -6.50
N GLN A 89 -5.02 0.45 -7.23
CA GLN A 89 -6.46 0.72 -7.33
C GLN A 89 -7.26 -0.51 -7.80
N LYS A 90 -6.66 -1.39 -8.60
CA LYS A 90 -7.27 -2.66 -9.07
C LYS A 90 -7.48 -3.65 -7.92
N LYS A 91 -6.72 -3.55 -6.82
CA LYS A 91 -6.86 -4.39 -5.62
C LYS A 91 -8.01 -3.97 -4.71
N LEU A 92 -8.56 -2.76 -4.89
CA LEU A 92 -9.65 -2.27 -4.05
C LEU A 92 -10.85 -3.23 -4.02
N THR A 93 -11.36 -3.64 -5.19
CA THR A 93 -12.53 -4.54 -5.24
C THR A 93 -12.24 -5.91 -4.61
N PRO A 94 -11.13 -6.60 -4.92
CA PRO A 94 -10.71 -7.80 -4.21
C PRO A 94 -10.62 -7.63 -2.68
N LEU A 95 -9.99 -6.56 -2.20
CA LEU A 95 -9.82 -6.28 -0.78
C LEU A 95 -11.16 -6.04 -0.07
N LEU A 96 -12.10 -5.33 -0.72
CA LEU A 96 -13.45 -5.15 -0.19
C LEU A 96 -14.18 -6.48 -0.09
N ARG A 97 -14.12 -7.32 -1.13
CA ARG A 97 -14.72 -8.67 -1.08
C ARG A 97 -14.11 -9.51 0.02
N LEU A 98 -12.79 -9.46 0.20
CA LEU A 98 -12.11 -10.23 1.23
C LEU A 98 -12.52 -9.76 2.64
N LYS A 99 -12.55 -8.43 2.89
CA LYS A 99 -12.93 -7.87 4.21
C LYS A 99 -14.40 -8.07 4.56
N TYR A 100 -15.28 -8.05 3.55
CA TYR A 100 -16.74 -8.09 3.70
C TYR A 100 -17.36 -9.40 3.21
N HIS A 101 -16.59 -10.50 3.15
CA HIS A 101 -17.09 -11.84 2.81
C HIS A 101 -17.92 -11.88 1.50
N ASP A 102 -17.33 -11.34 0.42
CA ASP A 102 -17.92 -11.15 -0.92
C ASP A 102 -19.13 -10.20 -1.01
N SER A 103 -19.52 -9.53 0.09
CA SER A 103 -20.63 -8.58 0.14
C SER A 103 -20.19 -7.13 -0.13
N LEU A 104 -20.26 -6.71 -1.39
CA LEU A 104 -20.02 -5.30 -1.75
C LEU A 104 -21.11 -4.35 -1.22
N SER A 105 -22.32 -4.85 -0.99
CA SER A 105 -23.38 -4.08 -0.36
C SER A 105 -23.04 -3.70 1.07
N ASP A 106 -22.45 -4.63 1.84
CA ASP A 106 -22.06 -4.35 3.23
C ASP A 106 -20.88 -3.39 3.28
N ALA A 107 -19.93 -3.54 2.34
CA ALA A 107 -18.84 -2.58 2.17
C ALA A 107 -19.35 -1.15 1.92
N VAL A 108 -20.34 -0.99 1.04
CA VAL A 108 -20.95 0.32 0.73
C VAL A 108 -21.77 0.86 1.91
N ALA A 109 -22.48 -0.02 2.64
CA ALA A 109 -23.21 0.37 3.83
C ALA A 109 -22.29 0.89 4.95
N ASP A 110 -21.09 0.32 5.06
CA ASP A 110 -20.13 0.68 6.10
C ASP A 110 -19.21 1.83 5.72
N LEU A 111 -18.73 1.87 4.48
CA LEU A 111 -17.68 2.78 4.03
C LEU A 111 -18.20 3.96 3.21
N GLY A 112 -19.48 3.95 2.83
CA GLY A 112 -20.11 4.99 2.03
C GLY A 112 -20.11 4.69 0.53
N LYS A 113 -20.25 5.75 -0.27
CA LYS A 113 -20.42 5.60 -1.73
C LYS A 113 -19.13 5.08 -2.38
N PRO A 114 -19.20 4.32 -3.48
CA PRO A 114 -18.01 3.79 -4.16
C PRO A 114 -16.92 4.83 -4.46
N GLU A 115 -17.31 6.07 -4.83
CA GLU A 115 -16.37 7.15 -5.11
C GLU A 115 -15.67 7.69 -3.85
N GLU A 116 -16.30 7.55 -2.69
CA GLU A 116 -15.72 7.87 -1.39
C GLU A 116 -14.76 6.77 -0.95
N ILE A 117 -15.15 5.49 -1.09
CA ILE A 117 -14.28 4.34 -0.78
C ILE A 117 -12.99 4.42 -1.59
N GLY A 118 -13.08 4.70 -2.90
CA GLY A 118 -11.91 4.88 -3.74
C GLY A 118 -11.02 6.05 -3.29
N ARG A 119 -11.62 7.16 -2.85
CA ARG A 119 -10.88 8.31 -2.30
C ARG A 119 -10.20 8.00 -0.98
N VAL A 120 -10.85 7.25 -0.09
CA VAL A 120 -10.26 6.79 1.18
C VAL A 120 -9.08 5.89 0.88
N PHE A 121 -9.25 4.89 0.02
CA PHE A 121 -8.21 3.93 -0.37
C PHE A 121 -7.02 4.58 -1.07
N ALA A 122 -7.22 5.53 -1.96
CA ALA A 122 -6.10 6.24 -2.60
C ALA A 122 -5.49 7.29 -1.67
N GLY A 123 -6.34 7.99 -0.90
CA GLY A 123 -5.97 9.15 -0.10
C GLY A 123 -5.11 8.81 1.11
N PHE A 124 -5.33 7.67 1.77
CA PHE A 124 -4.53 7.29 2.93
C PHE A 124 -3.08 6.99 2.56
N GLN A 125 -2.80 6.55 1.32
CA GLN A 125 -1.48 6.07 0.93
C GLN A 125 -0.38 7.13 1.03
N LYS A 126 -0.74 8.42 0.96
CA LYS A 126 0.21 9.52 1.20
C LYS A 126 0.84 9.43 2.60
N TYR A 127 0.10 8.92 3.59
CA TYR A 127 0.55 8.79 4.97
C TYR A 127 1.62 7.71 5.15
N LEU A 128 1.80 6.80 4.19
CA LEU A 128 2.91 5.85 4.18
C LEU A 128 4.28 6.55 4.04
N TYR A 129 4.29 7.77 3.47
CA TYR A 129 5.51 8.53 3.15
C TYR A 129 5.60 9.87 3.89
N GLN A 130 4.58 10.24 4.67
CA GLN A 130 4.63 11.43 5.50
C GLN A 130 5.29 11.06 6.82
N GLY A 131 6.43 11.71 7.14
CA GLY A 131 7.13 11.52 8.40
C GLY A 131 8.39 10.63 8.37
N GLY A 132 8.92 10.27 7.20
CA GLY A 132 10.19 9.55 7.08
C GLY A 132 11.01 9.98 5.86
N CYS A 133 12.15 10.63 6.11
CA CYS A 133 13.30 10.75 5.23
C CYS A 133 14.50 10.12 5.95
#